data_AF-A0A7C1NX15-F1
#
_entry.id   AF-A0A7C1NX15-F1
#
_cell.length_a   1.000
_cell.length_b   1.000
_cell.length_c   1.000
_cell.angle_alpha   90.00
_cell.angle_beta   90.00
_cell.angle_gamma   90.00
#
_symmetry.space_group_name_H-M   'P 1'
#
loop_
_entity.id
_entity.type
_entity.pdbx_description
1 polymer ?
#
loop_
_entity_poly.entity_id
_entity_poly.type
_entity_poly.pdbx_seq_one_letter_code
_entity_poly.pdbx_strand_id
1 'polypeptide(L)'
;MKHAKRFTLPVIIVLVSCLPWLLGAFDKDKPAASTSLRSSNPEILANWSQIQTALNLDHEFAGTAAGTQTGKHEVLTMQEESSAGASSTNEGHFQIIDGGSQPELAFTSEDGDELQFTKDGDLYSSDNLVVDGTSTLTGAIGAGASITLGTGADLIGAADSVLNMNAFDVSAAGDMTVVTSNIGSTIAITGTLDEDAMGSDSAVSLATQQSIKAYADSLVAPTYSGGQSYTFNGGLIFKHGEVTVGGNSTVEITYGAAFPTEFISAQATLKTNTATVESPAHVRSKSGSTTSILQVTNAHTATSSVYWQAWGR
;
A
#
# COMPACT_ATOMS: atom_id res chain seq x y z
N MET A 1 -43.45 -78.04 -88.01
CA MET A 1 -43.94 -77.54 -89.31
C MET A 1 -43.53 -76.07 -89.44
N LYS A 2 -42.81 -75.74 -90.53
CA LYS A 2 -42.58 -74.44 -91.23
C LYS A 2 -43.08 -73.14 -90.54
N HIS A 3 -42.39 -71.98 -90.52
CA HIS A 3 -41.13 -71.50 -91.10
C HIS A 3 -40.71 -70.19 -90.37
N ALA A 4 -39.41 -69.91 -90.38
CA ALA A 4 -38.71 -68.75 -89.82
C ALA A 4 -38.70 -67.47 -90.69
N LYS A 5 -38.24 -66.34 -90.09
CA LYS A 5 -37.24 -65.31 -90.56
C LYS A 5 -37.56 -63.92 -89.94
N ARG A 6 -36.68 -63.01 -89.46
CA ARG A 6 -35.21 -62.72 -89.46
C ARG A 6 -34.90 -61.55 -88.45
N PHE A 7 -33.87 -61.62 -87.57
CA PHE A 7 -32.51 -60.95 -87.58
C PHE A 7 -32.53 -59.38 -87.45
N THR A 8 -31.83 -58.62 -86.57
CA THR A 8 -30.45 -58.64 -85.95
C THR A 8 -30.29 -57.71 -84.70
N LEU A 9 -29.37 -58.08 -83.78
CA LEU A 9 -28.83 -57.48 -82.51
C LEU A 9 -27.68 -56.44 -82.76
N PRO A 10 -26.90 -55.86 -81.79
CA PRO A 10 -27.02 -55.42 -80.36
C PRO A 10 -26.47 -53.95 -80.13
N VAL A 11 -26.66 -53.18 -79.04
CA VAL A 11 -26.10 -53.18 -77.66
C VAL A 11 -24.55 -53.17 -77.56
N ILE A 12 -23.99 -52.16 -76.86
CA ILE A 12 -22.59 -52.01 -76.35
C ILE A 12 -21.56 -51.40 -77.31
N ILE A 13 -21.48 -50.07 -77.34
CA ILE A 13 -20.25 -49.30 -77.07
C ILE A 13 -20.73 -48.17 -76.13
N VAL A 14 -20.79 -48.44 -74.83
CA VAL A 14 -19.73 -48.08 -73.88
C VAL A 14 -19.69 -46.56 -73.77
N LEU A 15 -20.36 -46.02 -72.75
CA LEU A 15 -19.71 -45.54 -71.53
C LEU A 15 -18.67 -44.45 -71.87
N VAL A 16 -18.78 -43.30 -71.20
CA VAL A 16 -17.81 -42.18 -71.29
C VAL A 16 -18.12 -41.13 -72.38
N SER A 17 -19.34 -40.59 -72.35
CA SER A 17 -19.52 -39.14 -72.46
C SER A 17 -20.57 -38.70 -71.43
N CYS A 18 -20.14 -38.90 -70.18
CA CYS A 18 -20.58 -38.35 -68.91
C CYS A 18 -21.87 -37.51 -68.89
N LEU A 19 -22.81 -37.98 -68.07
CA LEU A 19 -23.81 -37.21 -67.33
C LEU A 19 -24.20 -35.83 -67.93
N PRO A 20 -25.13 -35.77 -68.91
CA PRO A 20 -25.68 -34.49 -69.38
C PRO A 20 -26.48 -33.71 -68.31
N TRP A 21 -26.68 -34.31 -67.12
CA TRP A 21 -27.50 -33.79 -66.02
C TRP A 21 -26.69 -32.93 -65.02
N LEU A 22 -25.37 -32.81 -65.20
CA LEU A 22 -24.54 -31.86 -64.43
C LEU A 22 -24.24 -30.56 -65.20
N LEU A 23 -24.38 -30.56 -66.55
CA LEU A 23 -24.05 -29.41 -67.41
C LEU A 23 -25.22 -28.45 -67.65
N GLY A 24 -26.45 -28.83 -67.28
CA GLY A 24 -27.61 -27.93 -67.34
C GLY A 24 -27.80 -27.09 -66.08
N ALA A 25 -27.02 -27.35 -65.02
CA ALA A 25 -27.34 -26.84 -63.69
C ALA A 25 -26.85 -25.40 -63.44
N PHE A 26 -25.82 -24.90 -64.13
CA PHE A 26 -25.30 -23.55 -63.87
C PHE A 26 -24.57 -22.96 -65.09
N ASP A 27 -25.28 -22.46 -66.11
CA ASP A 27 -24.75 -21.38 -66.95
C ASP A 27 -25.35 -20.06 -66.45
N LYS A 28 -24.57 -19.36 -65.63
CA LYS A 28 -25.02 -18.11 -64.98
C LYS A 28 -25.04 -16.91 -65.92
N ASP A 29 -24.51 -17.02 -67.14
CA ASP A 29 -24.32 -15.87 -68.03
C ASP A 29 -25.07 -16.01 -69.38
N LYS A 30 -25.93 -17.02 -69.58
CA LYS A 30 -26.72 -17.13 -70.83
C LYS A 30 -28.06 -17.87 -70.72
N PRO A 31 -29.22 -17.18 -70.88
CA PRO A 31 -30.45 -17.89 -71.27
C PRO A 31 -30.26 -18.43 -72.69
N ALA A 32 -30.55 -19.72 -72.89
CA ALA A 32 -30.43 -20.37 -74.19
C ALA A 32 -31.24 -19.59 -75.25
N ALA A 33 -30.59 -19.20 -76.35
CA ALA A 33 -31.05 -18.18 -77.29
C ALA A 33 -32.27 -18.56 -78.17
N SER A 34 -33.19 -19.40 -77.71
CA SER A 34 -34.40 -19.76 -78.48
C SER A 34 -35.68 -20.03 -77.68
N THR A 35 -35.71 -19.80 -76.37
CA THR A 35 -36.94 -19.93 -75.59
C THR A 35 -37.72 -18.61 -75.56
N SER A 36 -38.97 -18.63 -76.02
CA SER A 36 -39.93 -17.54 -75.82
C SER A 36 -40.05 -17.22 -74.33
N LEU A 37 -40.37 -15.98 -73.93
CA LEU A 37 -40.71 -15.65 -72.53
C LEU A 37 -41.73 -16.66 -71.94
N ARG A 38 -42.64 -17.17 -72.78
CA ARG A 38 -43.64 -18.19 -72.41
C ARG A 38 -43.02 -19.57 -72.15
N SER A 39 -41.93 -19.90 -72.84
CA SER A 39 -41.21 -21.18 -72.73
C SER A 39 -40.16 -21.20 -71.62
N SER A 40 -39.66 -20.03 -71.19
CA SER A 40 -38.75 -19.88 -70.04
C SER A 40 -39.48 -19.83 -68.70
N ASN A 41 -40.82 -19.78 -68.71
CA ASN A 41 -41.66 -19.72 -67.50
C ASN A 41 -41.36 -20.85 -66.48
N PRO A 42 -41.13 -22.11 -66.88
CA PRO A 42 -40.78 -23.18 -65.94
C PRO A 42 -39.42 -22.95 -65.26
N GLU A 43 -38.42 -22.46 -66.00
CA GLU A 43 -37.08 -22.16 -65.47
C GLU A 43 -37.12 -20.94 -64.54
N ILE A 44 -37.90 -19.91 -64.90
CA ILE A 44 -38.14 -18.74 -64.04
C ILE A 44 -38.82 -19.15 -62.74
N LEU A 45 -39.83 -20.03 -62.80
CA LEU A 45 -40.52 -20.54 -61.60
C LEU A 45 -39.61 -21.44 -60.75
N ALA A 46 -38.76 -22.26 -61.37
CA ALA A 46 -37.77 -23.06 -60.67
C ALA A 46 -36.72 -22.19 -59.97
N ASN A 47 -36.16 -21.20 -60.66
CA ASN A 47 -35.23 -20.23 -60.08
C ASN A 47 -35.91 -19.41 -58.97
N TRP A 48 -37.18 -19.01 -59.15
CA TRP A 48 -37.94 -18.31 -58.12
C TRP A 48 -38.17 -19.19 -56.89
N SER A 49 -38.52 -20.47 -57.08
CA SER A 49 -38.63 -21.44 -55.98
C SER A 49 -37.30 -21.66 -55.26
N GLN A 50 -36.18 -21.69 -55.98
CA GLN A 50 -34.85 -21.81 -55.40
C GLN A 50 -34.42 -20.54 -54.65
N ILE A 51 -34.69 -19.35 -55.20
CA ILE A 51 -34.45 -18.06 -54.52
C ILE A 51 -35.34 -17.94 -53.28
N GLN A 52 -36.62 -18.34 -53.36
CA GLN A 52 -37.52 -18.36 -52.21
C GLN A 52 -37.01 -19.35 -51.14
N THR A 53 -36.52 -20.52 -51.54
CA THR A 53 -35.91 -21.48 -50.62
C THR A 53 -34.65 -20.91 -49.98
N ALA A 54 -33.78 -20.25 -50.75
CA ALA A 54 -32.56 -19.63 -50.26
C ALA A 54 -32.82 -18.43 -49.33
N LEU A 55 -33.81 -17.59 -49.65
CA LEU A 55 -34.21 -16.46 -48.81
C LEU A 55 -34.91 -16.91 -47.52
N ASN A 56 -35.73 -17.95 -47.57
CA ASN A 56 -36.36 -18.54 -46.38
C ASN A 56 -35.37 -19.29 -45.48
N LEU A 57 -34.19 -19.67 -45.99
CA LEU A 57 -33.12 -20.24 -45.17
C LEU A 57 -32.43 -19.18 -44.31
N ASP A 58 -32.49 -17.91 -44.69
CA ASP A 58 -31.74 -16.82 -44.06
C ASP A 58 -32.61 -15.88 -43.21
N HIS A 59 -33.92 -15.78 -43.51
CA HIS A 59 -34.84 -14.89 -42.79
C HIS A 59 -36.20 -15.56 -42.52
N GLU A 60 -36.66 -15.53 -41.26
CA GLU A 60 -38.04 -15.87 -40.90
C GLU A 60 -39.00 -14.74 -41.34
N PHE A 61 -39.69 -14.93 -42.45
CA PHE A 61 -40.82 -14.07 -42.82
C PHE A 61 -42.13 -14.68 -42.32
N ALA A 62 -42.94 -13.87 -41.62
CA ALA A 62 -44.21 -14.29 -41.05
C ALA A 62 -45.15 -14.92 -42.12
N GLY A 63 -45.59 -16.15 -41.87
CA GLY A 63 -46.64 -16.82 -42.66
C GLY A 63 -46.21 -18.01 -43.52
N THR A 64 -44.96 -18.48 -43.45
CA THR A 64 -44.54 -19.74 -44.08
C THR A 64 -44.21 -20.81 -43.03
N ALA A 65 -44.65 -22.04 -43.29
CA ALA A 65 -44.49 -23.16 -42.36
C ALA A 65 -43.01 -23.37 -42.01
N ALA A 66 -42.74 -23.42 -40.70
CA ALA A 66 -41.46 -23.59 -40.02
C ALA A 66 -40.31 -24.14 -40.89
N GLY A 67 -39.40 -23.26 -41.30
CA GLY A 67 -38.11 -23.64 -41.86
C GLY A 67 -37.16 -24.06 -40.73
N THR A 68 -36.52 -25.22 -40.88
CA THR A 68 -35.50 -25.72 -39.95
C THR A 68 -34.29 -24.76 -40.00
N GLN A 69 -34.02 -24.04 -38.91
CA GLN A 69 -33.03 -22.97 -38.79
C GLN A 69 -31.58 -23.45 -38.99
N THR A 70 -31.14 -23.66 -40.23
CA THR A 70 -29.78 -24.13 -40.55
C THR A 70 -28.81 -23.04 -41.04
N GLY A 71 -29.26 -21.78 -41.17
CA GLY A 71 -28.41 -20.62 -41.48
C GLY A 71 -27.88 -19.97 -40.21
N LYS A 72 -26.60 -20.16 -39.89
CA LYS A 72 -25.95 -19.64 -38.68
C LYS A 72 -25.70 -18.12 -38.73
N HIS A 73 -26.76 -17.33 -38.62
CA HIS A 73 -26.65 -16.02 -37.98
C HIS A 73 -26.99 -16.22 -36.50
N GLU A 74 -26.06 -15.90 -35.59
CA GLU A 74 -26.35 -15.81 -34.16
C GLU A 74 -27.27 -14.60 -33.93
N VAL A 75 -28.54 -14.72 -34.31
CA VAL A 75 -29.57 -13.78 -33.91
C VAL A 75 -29.97 -14.18 -32.50
N LEU A 76 -29.43 -13.48 -31.51
CA LEU A 76 -29.95 -13.56 -30.15
C LEU A 76 -31.30 -12.84 -30.12
N THR A 77 -32.36 -13.54 -30.53
CA THR A 77 -33.73 -13.02 -30.48
C THR A 77 -34.22 -13.14 -29.04
N MET A 78 -34.06 -12.08 -28.25
CA MET A 78 -34.70 -12.00 -26.94
C MET A 78 -36.21 -11.78 -27.17
N GLN A 79 -37.02 -12.82 -27.00
CA GLN A 79 -38.47 -12.69 -26.99
C GLN A 79 -38.92 -12.23 -25.60
N GLU A 80 -39.87 -11.28 -25.51
CA GLU A 80 -40.56 -11.00 -24.25
C GLU A 80 -41.29 -12.29 -23.82
N GLU A 81 -40.95 -12.79 -22.63
CA GLU A 81 -41.56 -14.02 -22.13
C GLU A 81 -43.02 -13.75 -21.77
N SER A 82 -43.96 -14.54 -22.33
CA SER A 82 -45.39 -14.40 -22.01
C SER A 82 -45.73 -14.73 -20.54
N SER A 83 -44.83 -15.42 -19.82
CA SER A 83 -44.87 -15.73 -18.38
C SER A 83 -43.55 -16.37 -17.95
N ALA A 84 -42.92 -15.88 -16.87
CA ALA A 84 -41.69 -16.43 -16.28
C ALA A 84 -41.71 -17.98 -16.15
N GLY A 85 -40.74 -18.67 -16.77
CA GLY A 85 -40.49 -20.11 -16.67
C GLY A 85 -41.17 -21.02 -17.71
N ALA A 86 -41.63 -20.50 -18.85
CA ALA A 86 -42.47 -21.26 -19.80
C ALA A 86 -41.72 -21.91 -20.99
N SER A 87 -40.50 -22.43 -20.79
CA SER A 87 -39.83 -23.24 -21.83
C SER A 87 -40.46 -24.63 -21.90
N SER A 88 -41.10 -24.94 -23.02
CA SER A 88 -41.77 -26.24 -23.24
C SER A 88 -40.85 -27.31 -23.86
N THR A 89 -39.56 -27.02 -24.05
CA THR A 89 -38.62 -27.86 -24.82
C THR A 89 -37.30 -28.21 -24.14
N ASN A 90 -37.10 -27.91 -22.85
CA ASN A 90 -35.86 -28.28 -22.13
C ASN A 90 -34.57 -27.68 -22.75
N GLU A 91 -34.63 -26.52 -23.39
CA GLU A 91 -33.45 -25.82 -23.91
C GLU A 91 -33.23 -24.55 -23.09
N GLY A 92 -32.00 -24.29 -22.65
CA GLY A 92 -31.66 -23.07 -21.92
C GLY A 92 -31.77 -21.82 -22.80
N HIS A 93 -32.21 -20.70 -22.24
CA HIS A 93 -32.55 -19.49 -22.98
C HIS A 93 -32.02 -18.21 -22.32
N PHE A 94 -31.68 -17.22 -23.14
CA PHE A 94 -31.47 -15.84 -22.68
C PHE A 94 -32.82 -15.13 -22.57
N GLN A 95 -33.01 -14.42 -21.47
CA GLN A 95 -34.24 -13.70 -21.18
C GLN A 95 -33.96 -12.30 -20.65
N ILE A 96 -34.95 -11.43 -20.86
CA ILE A 96 -35.10 -10.21 -20.08
C ILE A 96 -36.02 -10.54 -18.92
N ILE A 97 -35.57 -10.31 -17.70
CA ILE A 97 -36.40 -10.43 -16.50
C ILE A 97 -36.99 -9.06 -16.19
N ASP A 98 -38.31 -8.94 -16.27
CA ASP A 98 -39.06 -7.70 -16.03
C ASP A 98 -39.81 -7.72 -14.68
N GLY A 99 -39.12 -8.19 -13.63
CA GLY A 99 -39.68 -8.36 -12.29
C GLY A 99 -39.31 -7.27 -11.27
N GLY A 100 -38.52 -6.27 -11.69
CA GLY A 100 -37.89 -5.25 -10.82
C GLY A 100 -38.25 -3.81 -11.17
N SER A 101 -37.42 -2.83 -10.77
CA SER A 101 -37.61 -1.42 -11.13
C SER A 101 -37.20 -1.11 -12.59
N GLN A 102 -36.52 -2.04 -13.24
CA GLN A 102 -36.04 -1.97 -14.62
C GLN A 102 -35.80 -3.39 -15.17
N PRO A 103 -35.75 -3.58 -16.51
CA PRO A 103 -35.46 -4.87 -17.12
C PRO A 103 -34.00 -5.31 -16.88
N GLU A 104 -33.81 -6.61 -16.63
CA GLU A 104 -32.50 -7.22 -16.36
C GLU A 104 -32.17 -8.37 -17.32
N LEU A 105 -30.89 -8.63 -17.57
CA LEU A 105 -30.42 -9.70 -18.46
C LEU A 105 -30.07 -10.96 -17.67
N ALA A 106 -30.58 -12.11 -18.11
CA ALA A 106 -30.22 -13.41 -17.54
C ALA A 106 -30.21 -14.54 -18.57
N PHE A 107 -29.52 -15.63 -18.22
CA PHE A 107 -29.62 -16.92 -18.90
C PHE A 107 -30.24 -17.95 -17.96
N THR A 108 -31.24 -18.69 -18.41
CA THR A 108 -31.85 -19.79 -17.67
C THR A 108 -31.51 -21.09 -18.35
N SER A 109 -30.93 -22.03 -17.61
CA SER A 109 -30.56 -23.36 -18.13
C SER A 109 -31.76 -24.27 -18.35
N GLU A 110 -31.54 -25.41 -18.99
CA GLU A 110 -32.55 -26.47 -19.16
C GLU A 110 -33.03 -27.09 -17.84
N ASP A 111 -32.20 -27.01 -16.79
CA ASP A 111 -32.51 -27.47 -15.44
C ASP A 111 -33.26 -26.40 -14.60
N GLY A 112 -33.45 -25.20 -15.17
CA GLY A 112 -34.11 -24.07 -14.52
C GLY A 112 -33.19 -23.18 -13.67
N ASP A 113 -31.89 -23.46 -13.63
CA ASP A 113 -30.92 -22.60 -12.96
C ASP A 113 -30.68 -21.30 -13.74
N GLU A 114 -30.74 -20.16 -13.06
CA GLU A 114 -30.59 -18.83 -13.65
C GLU A 114 -29.22 -18.20 -13.35
N LEU A 115 -28.56 -17.68 -14.38
CA LEU A 115 -27.38 -16.83 -14.30
C LEU A 115 -27.75 -15.40 -14.71
N GLN A 116 -27.99 -14.55 -13.71
CA GLN A 116 -28.28 -13.14 -13.89
C GLN A 116 -26.98 -12.35 -14.15
N PHE A 117 -26.94 -11.55 -15.21
CA PHE A 117 -25.78 -10.74 -15.60
C PHE A 117 -25.88 -9.29 -15.14
N THR A 118 -27.10 -8.78 -14.99
CA THR A 118 -27.36 -7.41 -14.53
C THR A 118 -28.38 -7.41 -13.40
N LYS A 119 -28.24 -6.49 -12.46
CA LYS A 119 -29.18 -6.33 -11.34
C LYS A 119 -29.25 -4.87 -10.94
N ASP A 120 -30.47 -4.35 -10.84
CA ASP A 120 -30.76 -2.96 -10.56
C ASP A 120 -30.03 -2.00 -11.54
N GLY A 121 -29.81 -2.46 -12.78
CA GLY A 121 -29.12 -1.72 -13.83
C GLY A 121 -27.61 -1.79 -13.85
N ASP A 122 -27.00 -2.42 -12.85
CA ASP A 122 -25.57 -2.59 -12.76
C ASP A 122 -25.14 -3.98 -13.22
N LEU A 123 -23.87 -4.14 -13.60
CA LEU A 123 -23.28 -5.46 -13.79
C LEU A 123 -23.30 -6.23 -12.47
N TYR A 124 -23.76 -7.48 -12.53
CA TYR A 124 -24.00 -8.29 -11.36
C TYR A 124 -23.25 -9.62 -11.44
N SER A 125 -22.68 -10.03 -10.30
CA SER A 125 -22.21 -11.38 -10.04
C SER A 125 -22.61 -11.73 -8.62
N SER A 126 -23.12 -12.94 -8.41
CA SER A 126 -23.55 -13.42 -7.10
C SER A 126 -22.39 -13.84 -6.19
N ASP A 127 -21.18 -13.98 -6.74
CA ASP A 127 -19.96 -14.32 -6.02
C ASP A 127 -18.82 -13.35 -6.36
N ASN A 128 -17.99 -13.68 -7.37
CA ASN A 128 -16.85 -12.87 -7.76
C ASN A 128 -17.03 -12.25 -9.15
N LEU A 129 -16.57 -11.00 -9.29
CA LEU A 129 -16.29 -10.39 -10.59
C LEU A 129 -14.77 -10.44 -10.81
N VAL A 130 -14.31 -11.25 -11.77
CA VAL A 130 -12.90 -11.35 -12.13
C VAL A 130 -12.61 -10.39 -13.28
N VAL A 131 -11.71 -9.43 -13.05
CA VAL A 131 -11.19 -8.53 -14.07
C VAL A 131 -9.72 -8.89 -14.27
N ASP A 132 -9.42 -9.61 -15.36
CA ASP A 132 -8.06 -10.05 -15.68
C ASP A 132 -7.30 -8.99 -16.50
N GLY A 133 -5.98 -9.01 -16.42
CA GLY A 133 -5.09 -8.07 -17.09
C GLY A 133 -5.12 -6.64 -16.52
N THR A 134 -4.45 -5.72 -17.23
CA THR A 134 -4.40 -4.31 -16.83
C THR A 134 -5.75 -3.64 -17.08
N SER A 135 -6.44 -3.28 -16.00
CA SER A 135 -7.74 -2.60 -16.06
C SER A 135 -7.76 -1.35 -15.19
N THR A 136 -8.51 -0.34 -15.64
CA THR A 136 -8.73 0.91 -14.89
C THR A 136 -10.18 0.99 -14.50
N LEU A 137 -10.46 0.94 -13.19
CA LEU A 137 -11.78 1.21 -12.64
C LEU A 137 -11.84 2.69 -12.25
N THR A 138 -12.80 3.42 -12.80
CA THR A 138 -13.01 4.84 -12.49
C THR A 138 -14.21 5.01 -11.54
N GLY A 139 -14.21 6.09 -10.76
CA GLY A 139 -15.24 6.35 -9.76
C GLY A 139 -14.97 5.68 -8.42
N ALA A 140 -16.02 5.53 -7.61
CA ALA A 140 -15.92 4.91 -6.29
C ALA A 140 -15.88 3.39 -6.42
N ILE A 141 -14.89 2.77 -5.78
CA ILE A 141 -14.82 1.31 -5.63
C ILE A 141 -15.26 0.99 -4.21
N GLY A 142 -16.48 0.49 -4.06
CA GLY A 142 -17.02 0.03 -2.78
C GLY A 142 -16.89 -1.48 -2.63
N ALA A 143 -16.54 -1.95 -1.44
CA ALA A 143 -16.62 -3.36 -1.07
C ALA A 143 -17.47 -3.49 0.20
N GLY A 144 -18.38 -4.46 0.24
CA GLY A 144 -19.24 -4.70 1.40
C GLY A 144 -18.48 -5.13 2.66
N ALA A 145 -17.29 -5.73 2.49
CA ALA A 145 -16.44 -6.17 3.60
C ALA A 145 -15.03 -5.55 3.53
N SER A 146 -14.27 -5.83 2.47
CA SER A 146 -12.88 -5.38 2.34
C SER A 146 -12.43 -5.32 0.88
N ILE A 147 -11.50 -4.42 0.60
CA ILE A 147 -10.70 -4.44 -0.64
C ILE A 147 -9.34 -5.07 -0.28
N THR A 148 -9.01 -6.19 -0.91
CA THR A 148 -7.71 -6.86 -0.74
C THR A 148 -6.86 -6.60 -1.96
N LEU A 149 -5.62 -6.15 -1.75
CA LEU A 149 -4.63 -6.00 -2.81
C LEU A 149 -3.77 -7.27 -2.87
N GLY A 150 -3.46 -7.72 -4.08
CA GLY A 150 -2.61 -8.89 -4.31
C GLY A 150 -1.17 -8.66 -3.84
N THR A 151 -0.38 -9.72 -3.77
CA THR A 151 1.06 -9.63 -3.45
C THR A 151 1.78 -8.73 -4.45
N GLY A 152 2.46 -7.70 -3.96
CA GLY A 152 3.18 -6.73 -4.79
C GLY A 152 2.29 -5.67 -5.47
N ALA A 153 1.00 -5.62 -5.14
CA ALA A 153 0.13 -4.53 -5.56
C ALA A 153 0.28 -3.34 -4.60
N ASP A 154 0.36 -2.15 -5.18
CA ASP A 154 0.51 -0.90 -4.45
C ASP A 154 -0.83 -0.17 -4.29
N LEU A 155 -1.05 0.46 -3.13
CA LEU A 155 -2.08 1.47 -2.97
C LEU A 155 -1.45 2.86 -3.17
N ILE A 156 -1.57 3.40 -4.38
CA ILE A 156 -0.98 4.70 -4.73
C ILE A 156 -2.08 5.76 -4.70
N GLY A 157 -1.99 6.68 -3.74
CA GLY A 157 -2.82 7.87 -3.72
C GLY A 157 -2.36 8.92 -4.73
N ALA A 158 -3.29 9.68 -5.31
CA ALA A 158 -3.00 10.97 -5.90
C ALA A 158 -2.64 12.01 -4.81
N ALA A 159 -2.24 13.22 -5.21
CA ALA A 159 -2.11 14.34 -4.28
C ALA A 159 -3.39 14.49 -3.43
N ASP A 160 -3.22 14.69 -2.13
CA ASP A 160 -4.31 14.84 -1.15
C ASP A 160 -5.23 13.61 -0.96
N SER A 161 -4.75 12.40 -1.28
CA SER A 161 -5.49 11.18 -0.96
C SER A 161 -5.67 11.00 0.54
N VAL A 162 -6.91 10.82 0.97
CA VAL A 162 -7.28 10.61 2.38
C VAL A 162 -7.71 9.16 2.57
N LEU A 163 -7.06 8.48 3.51
CA LEU A 163 -7.47 7.17 3.99
C LEU A 163 -8.14 7.33 5.36
N ASN A 164 -9.47 7.29 5.40
CA ASN A 164 -10.24 7.40 6.64
C ASN A 164 -10.55 6.00 7.19
N MET A 165 -9.84 5.60 8.25
CA MET A 165 -10.00 4.29 8.88
C MET A 165 -9.96 4.41 10.40
N ASN A 166 -10.70 3.54 11.09
CA ASN A 166 -10.70 3.47 12.55
C ASN A 166 -9.39 2.89 13.11
N ALA A 167 -8.75 2.01 12.34
CA ALA A 167 -7.47 1.40 12.66
C ALA A 167 -6.63 1.29 11.39
N PHE A 168 -5.33 1.50 11.52
CA PHE A 168 -4.36 1.34 10.44
C PHE A 168 -3.17 0.54 10.97
N ASP A 169 -3.13 -0.74 10.61
CA ASP A 169 -2.05 -1.64 10.99
C ASP A 169 -1.09 -1.80 9.80
N VAL A 170 0.18 -1.45 10.03
CA VAL A 170 1.23 -1.62 9.02
C VAL A 170 2.28 -2.59 9.54
N SER A 171 2.32 -3.77 8.94
CA SER A 171 3.33 -4.78 9.21
C SER A 171 4.34 -4.80 8.06
N ALA A 172 5.35 -3.94 8.12
CA ALA A 172 6.47 -4.00 7.20
C ALA A 172 7.46 -5.08 7.64
N ALA A 173 7.85 -5.96 6.73
CA ALA A 173 8.92 -6.94 6.99
C ALA A 173 10.32 -6.30 7.02
N GLY A 174 10.44 -5.04 6.59
CA GLY A 174 11.67 -4.25 6.59
C GLY A 174 11.41 -2.82 7.08
N ASP A 175 12.23 -1.88 6.63
CA ASP A 175 12.17 -0.50 7.10
C ASP A 175 10.88 0.21 6.66
N MET A 176 10.25 0.89 7.62
CA MET A 176 9.17 1.82 7.37
C MET A 176 9.74 3.23 7.25
N THR A 177 9.60 3.85 6.07
CA THR A 177 9.99 5.25 5.87
C THR A 177 8.76 6.15 5.93
N VAL A 178 8.73 7.02 6.94
CA VAL A 178 7.71 8.05 7.12
C VAL A 178 8.38 9.41 6.98
N VAL A 179 8.09 10.15 5.91
CA VAL A 179 8.75 11.45 5.64
C VAL A 179 8.16 12.55 6.53
N THR A 180 6.83 12.60 6.63
CA THR A 180 6.11 13.51 7.50
C THR A 180 4.96 12.77 8.15
N SER A 181 4.71 13.06 9.43
CA SER A 181 3.57 12.53 10.15
C SER A 181 3.13 13.50 11.23
N ASN A 182 1.82 13.71 11.29
CA ASN A 182 1.17 14.38 12.40
C ASN A 182 0.37 13.31 13.15
N ILE A 183 0.98 12.77 14.20
CA ILE A 183 0.36 11.77 15.07
C ILE A 183 -0.19 12.52 16.28
N GLY A 184 -1.43 12.21 16.66
CA GLY A 184 -2.12 12.84 17.79
C GLY A 184 -1.47 12.59 19.16
N SER A 185 -2.16 12.98 20.23
CA SER A 185 -1.58 13.06 21.59
C SER A 185 -1.27 11.74 22.29
N THR A 186 -1.71 10.60 21.76
CA THR A 186 -1.46 9.28 22.37
C THR A 186 -0.55 8.47 21.46
N ILE A 187 0.74 8.46 21.76
CA ILE A 187 1.76 7.69 21.02
C ILE A 187 2.42 6.73 21.99
N ALA A 188 2.39 5.44 21.68
CA ALA A 188 3.12 4.42 22.40
C ALA A 188 4.24 3.89 21.48
N ILE A 189 5.49 4.21 21.82
CA ILE A 189 6.66 3.76 21.07
C ILE A 189 7.35 2.65 21.87
N THR A 190 7.36 1.44 21.31
CA THR A 190 8.12 0.31 21.86
C THR A 190 9.60 0.48 21.51
N GLY A 191 10.51 0.09 22.41
CA GLY A 191 11.95 0.27 22.19
C GLY A 191 12.49 1.64 22.61
N THR A 192 11.75 2.37 23.43
CA THR A 192 12.26 3.55 24.14
C THR A 192 12.81 3.12 25.50
N LEU A 193 14.06 3.48 25.80
CA LEU A 193 14.73 3.13 27.06
C LEU A 193 14.95 4.36 27.95
N ASP A 194 15.10 4.09 29.24
CA ASP A 194 15.58 5.05 30.23
C ASP A 194 17.09 4.86 30.44
N GLU A 195 17.85 5.79 29.88
CA GLU A 195 19.30 5.95 29.96
C GLU A 195 19.73 7.01 30.98
N ASP A 196 18.96 7.28 32.04
CA ASP A 196 19.33 8.28 33.05
C ASP A 196 20.64 7.94 33.79
N ALA A 197 20.98 6.65 33.85
CA ALA A 197 22.21 6.12 34.41
C ALA A 197 23.20 5.61 33.35
N MET A 198 22.89 5.75 32.05
CA MET A 198 23.65 5.12 30.95
C MET A 198 23.91 3.63 31.21
N GLY A 199 22.86 2.91 31.60
CA GLY A 199 22.95 1.50 31.97
C GLY A 199 23.01 0.55 30.77
N SER A 200 22.74 1.04 29.55
CA SER A 200 22.70 0.24 28.34
C SER A 200 23.44 0.91 27.17
N ASP A 201 23.99 0.08 26.27
CA ASP A 201 24.62 0.49 25.01
C ASP A 201 23.75 0.09 23.80
N SER A 202 22.42 0.30 23.89
CA SER A 202 21.50 -0.17 22.85
C SER A 202 21.71 0.53 21.51
N ALA A 203 21.99 -0.26 20.46
CA ALA A 203 22.11 0.23 19.08
C ALA A 203 20.74 0.42 18.37
N VAL A 204 19.64 -0.01 18.99
CA VAL A 204 18.32 -0.10 18.35
C VAL A 204 17.21 0.63 19.13
N SER A 205 17.52 1.18 20.29
CA SER A 205 16.56 1.85 21.16
C SER A 205 16.79 3.36 21.19
N LEU A 206 15.71 4.11 21.36
CA LEU A 206 15.77 5.56 21.54
C LEU A 206 15.78 5.90 23.04
N ALA A 207 16.55 6.91 23.42
CA ALA A 207 16.45 7.51 24.74
C ALA A 207 15.49 8.72 24.71
N THR A 208 14.83 9.00 25.82
CA THR A 208 13.97 10.20 25.93
C THR A 208 14.77 11.45 26.30
N GLN A 209 14.24 12.63 25.98
CA GLN A 209 14.83 13.90 26.43
C GLN A 209 14.96 13.98 27.97
N GLN A 210 13.98 13.46 28.71
CA GLN A 210 14.01 13.47 30.18
C GLN A 210 15.12 12.58 30.72
N SER A 211 15.30 11.42 30.10
CA SER A 211 16.33 10.47 30.45
C SER A 211 17.75 11.03 30.22
N ILE A 212 18.00 11.59 29.03
CA ILE A 212 19.27 12.26 28.70
C ILE A 212 19.54 13.43 29.65
N LYS A 213 18.50 14.21 29.99
CA LYS A 213 18.63 15.33 30.92
C LYS A 213 19.01 14.86 32.33
N ALA A 214 18.38 13.80 32.83
CA ALA A 214 18.69 13.24 34.14
C ALA A 214 20.16 12.79 34.22
N TYR A 215 20.65 12.11 33.19
CA TYR A 215 22.07 11.76 33.09
C TYR A 215 22.97 12.99 33.11
N ALA A 216 22.68 14.00 32.27
CA ALA A 216 23.47 15.21 32.20
C ALA A 216 23.51 15.99 33.52
N ASP A 217 22.36 16.10 34.20
CA ASP A 217 22.27 16.78 35.51
C ASP A 217 23.07 16.03 36.59
N SER A 218 23.12 14.69 36.52
CA SER A 218 23.90 13.87 37.46
C SER A 218 25.42 14.13 37.35
N LEU A 219 25.91 14.52 36.18
CA LEU A 219 27.31 14.86 35.94
C LEU A 219 27.69 16.25 36.45
N VAL A 220 26.71 17.14 36.64
CA VAL A 220 26.93 18.58 36.88
C VAL A 220 26.62 19.00 38.33
N ALA A 221 26.06 18.13 39.16
CA ALA A 221 25.67 18.48 40.52
C ALA A 221 26.77 18.20 41.58
N PRO A 222 27.50 19.22 42.08
CA PRO A 222 28.34 19.05 43.26
C PRO A 222 27.48 18.89 44.52
N THR A 223 27.51 17.71 45.14
CA THR A 223 26.87 17.46 46.44
C THR A 223 27.71 18.00 47.59
N TYR A 224 27.80 19.33 47.78
CA TYR A 224 28.27 19.88 49.06
C TYR A 224 27.80 21.32 49.33
N SER A 225 27.46 21.59 50.59
CA SER A 225 26.84 22.81 51.10
C SER A 225 27.79 24.00 51.36
N GLY A 226 29.06 23.98 50.90
CA GLY A 226 30.06 24.99 51.31
C GLY A 226 30.97 25.56 50.21
N GLY A 227 30.64 25.40 48.93
CA GLY A 227 31.43 25.95 47.82
C GLY A 227 32.06 24.84 46.98
N GLN A 228 31.24 24.31 46.07
CA GLN A 228 31.60 23.69 44.79
C GLN A 228 32.94 22.92 44.77
N SER A 229 32.92 21.72 45.35
CA SER A 229 33.95 20.69 45.12
C SER A 229 33.61 19.97 43.82
N TYR A 230 34.53 19.90 42.87
CA TYR A 230 34.39 19.14 41.63
C TYR A 230 35.42 18.02 41.60
N THR A 231 34.96 16.79 41.42
CA THR A 231 35.83 15.63 41.19
C THR A 231 35.83 15.33 39.71
N PHE A 232 36.99 15.47 39.07
CA PHE A 232 37.19 15.14 37.67
C PHE A 232 37.37 13.64 37.50
N ASN A 233 37.10 13.17 36.28
CA ASN A 233 37.45 11.81 35.90
C ASN A 233 38.98 11.62 36.03
N GLY A 234 39.40 10.56 36.74
CA GLY A 234 40.80 10.35 37.15
C GLY A 234 41.13 10.80 38.58
N GLY A 235 40.14 11.26 39.36
CA GLY A 235 40.27 11.45 40.81
C GLY A 235 40.89 12.78 41.25
N LEU A 236 41.22 13.68 40.31
CA LEU A 236 41.59 15.06 40.64
C LEU A 236 40.36 15.78 41.21
N ILE A 237 40.56 16.52 42.29
CA ILE A 237 39.51 17.25 43.00
C ILE A 237 39.89 18.72 43.02
N PHE A 238 38.96 19.57 42.60
CA PHE A 238 39.03 21.02 42.74
C PHE A 238 38.05 21.47 43.82
N LYS A 239 38.51 22.32 44.73
CA LYS A 239 37.69 22.94 45.78
C LYS A 239 37.89 24.44 45.70
N HIS A 240 36.83 25.23 45.85
CA HIS A 240 36.95 26.68 45.87
C HIS A 240 35.92 27.33 46.77
N GLY A 241 36.13 28.61 47.07
CA GLY A 241 35.18 29.37 47.85
C GLY A 241 35.61 30.81 48.06
N GLU A 242 34.85 31.50 48.89
CA GLU A 242 35.15 32.85 49.37
C GLU A 242 35.19 32.80 50.89
N VAL A 243 36.16 33.49 51.50
CA VAL A 243 36.20 33.69 52.95
C VAL A 243 36.51 35.14 53.27
N THR A 244 35.86 35.71 54.26
CA THR A 244 36.22 37.02 54.80
C THR A 244 37.32 36.85 55.84
N VAL A 245 38.44 37.54 55.63
CA VAL A 245 39.62 37.44 56.50
C VAL A 245 39.93 38.83 57.03
N GLY A 246 40.13 38.93 58.35
CA GLY A 246 40.57 40.17 59.01
C GLY A 246 41.86 40.72 58.42
N GLY A 247 42.12 42.01 58.62
CA GLY A 247 43.36 42.62 58.16
C GLY A 247 44.59 41.97 58.82
N ASN A 248 45.67 41.79 58.05
CA ASN A 248 46.91 41.14 58.50
C ASN A 248 46.69 39.83 59.27
N SER A 249 45.69 39.05 58.86
CA SER A 249 45.22 37.87 59.60
C SER A 249 45.12 36.65 58.70
N THR A 250 45.05 35.47 59.32
CA THR A 250 44.85 34.19 58.64
C THR A 250 43.61 33.50 59.20
N VAL A 251 42.79 32.94 58.32
CA VAL A 251 41.64 32.09 58.67
C VAL A 251 41.88 30.69 58.15
N GLU A 252 41.42 29.70 58.91
CA GLU A 252 41.45 28.30 58.51
C GLU A 252 40.09 27.90 57.92
N ILE A 253 40.15 27.25 56.77
CA ILE A 253 38.99 26.70 56.07
C ILE A 253 39.10 25.18 56.17
N THR A 254 38.17 24.58 56.90
CA THR A 254 38.07 23.12 56.96
C THR A 254 37.22 22.66 55.79
N TYR A 255 37.77 21.79 54.95
CA TYR A 255 36.99 21.18 53.87
C TYR A 255 35.93 20.23 54.47
N GLY A 256 34.73 20.21 53.87
CA GLY A 256 33.70 19.24 54.29
C GLY A 256 34.10 17.79 54.08
N ALA A 257 34.97 17.55 53.09
CA ALA A 257 35.66 16.28 52.87
C ALA A 257 37.12 16.56 52.53
N ALA A 258 38.03 15.83 53.16
CA ALA A 258 39.45 15.89 52.87
C ALA A 258 39.75 15.47 51.43
N PHE A 259 40.86 15.94 50.86
CA PHE A 259 41.45 15.27 49.72
C PHE A 259 41.83 13.83 50.15
N PRO A 260 41.34 12.78 49.46
CA PRO A 260 41.52 11.39 49.89
C PRO A 260 42.99 10.98 50.06
N THR A 261 43.87 11.54 49.24
CA THR A 261 45.27 11.13 49.11
C THR A 261 46.22 12.27 49.43
N GLU A 262 46.14 13.39 48.71
CA GLU A 262 47.07 14.50 48.84
C GLU A 262 46.48 15.85 48.41
N PHE A 263 47.05 16.90 49.00
CA PHE A 263 46.90 18.26 48.52
C PHE A 263 48.01 18.55 47.49
N ILE A 264 47.65 19.11 46.34
CA ILE A 264 48.59 19.38 45.23
C ILE A 264 48.93 20.86 45.17
N SER A 265 47.94 21.75 45.11
CA SER A 265 48.17 23.18 44.94
C SER A 265 47.00 24.01 45.45
N ALA A 266 47.25 25.30 45.72
CA ALA A 266 46.19 26.27 45.98
C ALA A 266 46.58 27.65 45.46
N GLN A 267 45.57 28.47 45.21
CA GLN A 267 45.72 29.88 44.91
C GLN A 267 44.68 30.68 45.71
N ALA A 268 45.06 31.89 46.12
CA ALA A 268 44.13 32.86 46.69
C ALA A 268 44.21 34.18 45.93
N THR A 269 43.10 34.89 45.89
CA THR A 269 42.97 36.18 45.22
C THR A 269 42.09 37.09 46.07
N LEU A 270 42.58 38.27 46.40
CA LEU A 270 41.77 39.28 47.08
C LEU A 270 40.64 39.71 46.13
N LYS A 271 39.41 39.78 46.64
CA LYS A 271 38.24 40.21 45.85
C LYS A 271 38.32 41.69 45.46
N THR A 272 39.01 42.50 46.25
CA THR A 272 39.20 43.94 46.03
C THR A 272 40.63 44.23 45.61
N ASN A 273 40.79 44.96 44.50
CA ASN A 273 42.11 45.38 44.03
C ASN A 273 42.66 46.48 44.95
N THR A 274 43.75 46.21 45.67
CA THR A 274 44.41 47.15 46.59
C THR A 274 45.79 47.50 46.06
N ALA A 275 46.00 48.77 45.69
CA ALA A 275 47.19 49.26 45.01
C ALA A 275 48.48 49.32 45.87
N THR A 276 48.45 48.81 47.10
CA THR A 276 49.48 49.08 48.12
C THR A 276 50.27 47.84 48.56
N VAL A 277 49.92 46.64 48.11
CA VAL A 277 50.59 45.39 48.52
C VAL A 277 50.76 44.49 47.30
N GLU A 278 52.01 44.09 46.98
CA GLU A 278 52.33 43.24 45.81
C GLU A 278 51.79 41.80 45.95
N SER A 279 51.59 41.30 47.16
CA SER A 279 51.04 39.96 47.43
C SER A 279 50.01 40.04 48.56
N PRO A 280 48.79 40.54 48.28
CA PRO A 280 47.81 40.83 49.33
C PRO A 280 47.10 39.57 49.86
N ALA A 281 47.11 38.47 49.10
CA ALA A 281 46.49 37.20 49.47
C ALA A 281 47.53 36.08 49.47
N HIS A 282 47.52 35.24 50.50
CA HIS A 282 48.32 34.02 50.53
C HIS A 282 47.46 32.82 50.89
N VAL A 283 47.89 31.65 50.41
CA VAL A 283 47.23 30.40 50.73
C VAL A 283 48.24 29.28 50.89
N ARG A 284 47.96 28.36 51.80
CA ARG A 284 48.74 27.13 51.98
C ARG A 284 47.91 26.07 52.70
N SER A 285 48.29 24.81 52.55
CA SER A 285 47.75 23.74 53.38
C SER A 285 48.25 23.85 54.83
N LYS A 286 47.44 23.44 55.81
CA LYS A 286 47.84 23.44 57.22
C LYS A 286 48.78 22.26 57.49
N SER A 287 49.94 22.54 58.08
CA SER A 287 50.86 21.48 58.56
C SER A 287 50.15 20.52 59.52
N GLY A 288 50.27 19.21 59.31
CA GLY A 288 49.58 18.18 60.08
C GLY A 288 48.09 17.99 59.72
N SER A 289 47.54 18.75 58.77
CA SER A 289 46.16 18.60 58.28
C SER A 289 46.06 18.97 56.80
N THR A 290 47.08 18.60 56.02
CA THR A 290 47.31 19.14 54.67
C THR A 290 46.20 18.84 53.68
N THR A 291 45.49 17.71 53.84
CA THR A 291 44.37 17.31 52.99
C THR A 291 43.03 17.88 53.43
N SER A 292 42.94 18.44 54.64
CA SER A 292 41.65 18.75 55.29
C SER A 292 41.47 20.24 55.60
N ILE A 293 42.57 20.99 55.76
CA ILE A 293 42.51 22.39 56.17
C ILE A 293 43.39 23.26 55.27
N LEU A 294 42.78 24.31 54.72
CA LEU A 294 43.43 25.39 53.99
C LEU A 294 43.59 26.61 54.90
N GLN A 295 44.77 27.22 54.91
CA GLN A 295 45.00 28.50 55.56
C GLN A 295 44.95 29.59 54.50
N VAL A 296 44.06 30.57 54.68
CA VAL A 296 43.92 31.73 53.79
C VAL A 296 44.29 32.98 54.57
N THR A 297 45.29 33.71 54.07
CA THR A 297 45.84 34.89 54.72
C THR A 297 45.50 36.13 53.90
N ASN A 298 45.03 37.17 54.59
CA ASN A 298 44.90 38.51 54.08
C ASN A 298 46.04 39.37 54.65
N ALA A 299 46.96 39.78 53.78
CA ALA A 299 48.09 40.65 54.11
C ALA A 299 47.75 42.16 53.94
N HIS A 300 46.51 42.48 53.59
CA HIS A 300 46.01 43.85 53.60
C HIS A 300 45.60 44.26 55.03
N THR A 301 45.67 45.56 55.34
CA THR A 301 45.38 46.10 56.68
C THR A 301 43.89 46.10 57.03
N ALA A 302 43.02 46.14 56.03
CA ALA A 302 41.57 46.07 56.21
C ALA A 302 41.07 44.62 56.05
N THR A 303 39.98 44.29 56.75
CA THR A 303 39.21 43.07 56.51
C THR A 303 38.77 43.01 55.05
N SER A 304 38.96 41.86 54.40
CA SER A 304 38.66 41.70 52.97
C SER A 304 38.21 40.28 52.67
N SER A 305 37.38 40.13 51.63
CA SER A 305 37.05 38.82 51.08
C SER A 305 38.19 38.31 50.21
N VAL A 306 38.51 37.03 50.39
CA VAL A 306 39.53 36.32 49.63
C VAL A 306 38.88 35.13 48.95
N TYR A 307 38.94 35.10 47.62
CA TYR A 307 38.65 33.90 46.87
C TYR A 307 39.80 32.93 47.00
N TRP A 308 39.50 31.66 47.19
CA TRP A 308 40.49 30.61 47.27
C TRP A 308 40.09 29.45 46.36
N GLN A 309 41.11 28.78 45.84
CA GLN A 309 40.97 27.51 45.15
C GLN A 309 42.07 26.55 45.58
N ALA A 310 41.75 25.27 45.63
CA ALA A 310 42.66 24.20 46.02
C ALA A 310 42.43 22.97 45.14
N TRP A 311 43.53 22.31 44.79
CA TRP A 311 43.57 21.10 43.98
C TRP A 311 44.20 19.97 44.79
N GLY A 312 43.65 18.77 44.65
CA GLY A 312 44.15 17.57 45.31
C GLY A 312 43.56 16.30 44.71
N ARG A 313 43.79 15.16 45.33
CA ARG A 313 43.22 13.86 44.96
C ARG A 313 43.22 12.94 46.17
#